data_AF-A0AAD1S0S4-F1
#
_entry.id   AF-A0AAD1S0S4-F1
#
_cell.length_a   1.000
_cell.length_b   1.000
_cell.length_c   1.000
_cell.angle_alpha   90.00
_cell.angle_beta   90.00
_cell.angle_gamma   90.00
#
_symmetry.space_group_name_H-M   'P 1'
#
loop_
_entity.id
_entity.type
_entity.pdbx_description
1 polymer ?
#
loop_
_entity_poly.entity_id
_entity_poly.type
_entity_poly.pdbx_seq_one_letter_code
_entity_poly.pdbx_strand_id
1 'polypeptide(L)'
;MISVITDDSVEYTPENYLLHLTPMPLTTSKKAIIPYPINAARSLIPTFWRQTSAPATTDWITRVEEIRNIEETILAARRWSQTYQKIWYHWIHWLATK
;
A
#
# COMPACT_ATOMS: atom_id res chain seq x y z
N MET A 1 -29.37 -16.80 5.36
CA MET A 1 -29.37 -15.40 4.90
C MET A 1 -27.90 -14.96 4.91
N ILE A 2 -27.24 -14.88 3.74
CA ILE A 2 -25.81 -14.58 3.66
C ILE A 2 -25.68 -13.05 3.71
N SER A 3 -25.14 -12.49 4.79
CA SER A 3 -24.79 -11.08 4.84
C SER A 3 -23.65 -10.81 3.87
N VAL A 4 -23.91 -10.03 2.83
CA VAL A 4 -22.87 -9.55 1.91
C VAL A 4 -22.03 -8.55 2.69
N ILE A 5 -20.89 -9.00 3.21
CA ILE A 5 -19.89 -8.11 3.80
C ILE A 5 -19.31 -7.32 2.62
N THR A 6 -19.51 -6.01 2.62
CA THR A 6 -18.93 -5.08 1.63
C THR A 6 -17.66 -4.46 2.20
N ASP A 7 -16.71 -4.10 1.33
CA ASP A 7 -15.38 -3.56 1.69
C ASP A 7 -15.45 -2.29 2.56
N ASP A 8 -16.57 -1.56 2.48
CA ASP A 8 -16.80 -0.35 3.28
C ASP A 8 -17.27 -0.63 4.72
N SER A 9 -17.52 -1.89 5.10
CA SER A 9 -18.02 -2.28 6.44
C SER A 9 -16.92 -2.77 7.40
N VAL A 10 -15.68 -2.92 6.91
CA VAL A 10 -14.55 -3.40 7.72
C VAL A 10 -13.75 -2.19 8.18
N GLU A 11 -13.71 -1.96 9.50
CA GLU A 11 -12.84 -0.94 10.08
C GLU A 11 -11.38 -1.41 9.99
N TYR A 12 -10.63 -0.77 9.11
CA TYR A 12 -9.22 -1.11 8.89
C TYR A 12 -8.32 -0.30 9.85
N THR A 13 -7.65 -0.99 10.77
CA THR A 13 -6.45 -0.41 11.41
C THR A 13 -5.35 -0.28 10.36
N PRO A 14 -4.44 0.71 10.45
CA PRO A 14 -3.36 0.88 9.48
C PRO A 14 -2.55 -0.39 9.26
N GLU A 15 -2.21 -1.12 10.33
CA GLU A 15 -1.44 -2.36 10.27
C GLU A 15 -2.16 -3.46 9.49
N ASN A 16 -3.48 -3.61 9.74
CA ASN A 16 -4.30 -4.62 9.06
C ASN A 16 -4.51 -4.27 7.58
N TYR A 17 -4.61 -2.98 7.25
CA TYR A 17 -4.68 -2.51 5.86
C TYR A 17 -3.36 -2.79 5.12
N LEU A 18 -2.22 -2.48 5.75
CA LEU A 18 -0.89 -2.69 5.17
C LEU A 18 -0.56 -4.16 4.93
N LEU A 19 -0.96 -5.03 5.87
CA LEU A 19 -0.72 -6.47 5.79
C LEU A 19 -1.86 -7.23 5.10
N HIS A 20 -2.92 -6.51 4.70
CA HIS A 20 -4.16 -7.09 4.19
C HIS A 20 -4.68 -8.25 5.05
N LEU A 21 -4.65 -8.06 6.38
CA LEU A 21 -5.23 -8.97 7.35
C LEU A 21 -6.75 -8.75 7.36
N THR A 22 -7.38 -9.09 6.24
CA THR A 22 -8.82 -8.91 6.02
C THR A 22 -9.46 -10.29 5.82
N PRO A 23 -10.71 -10.48 6.27
CA PRO A 23 -11.46 -11.70 5.97
C PRO A 23 -11.89 -11.76 4.49
N MET A 24 -11.62 -10.72 3.69
CA MET A 24 -12.00 -10.64 2.29
C MET A 24 -10.97 -11.34 1.38
N PRO A 25 -11.40 -11.96 0.28
CA PRO A 25 -10.49 -12.42 -0.76
C PRO A 25 -9.74 -11.25 -1.39
N LEU A 26 -8.44 -11.43 -1.68
CA LEU A 26 -7.57 -10.46 -2.38
C LEU A 26 -8.18 -9.90 -3.67
N THR A 27 -9.00 -10.68 -4.37
CA THR A 27 -9.69 -10.29 -5.62
C THR A 27 -10.78 -9.26 -5.42
N THR A 28 -11.27 -9.09 -4.18
CA THR A 28 -12.40 -8.22 -3.85
C THR A 28 -11.95 -6.82 -3.43
N SER A 29 -10.72 -6.70 -2.92
CA SER A 29 -10.16 -5.45 -2.43
C SER A 29 -9.59 -4.61 -3.57
N LYS A 30 -10.48 -3.85 -4.23
CA LYS A 30 -10.09 -2.86 -5.28
C LYS A 30 -9.27 -1.69 -4.74
N LYS A 31 -9.21 -1.52 -3.42
CA LYS A 31 -8.49 -0.45 -2.71
C LYS A 31 -7.27 -0.99 -1.93
N ALA A 32 -6.67 -2.10 -2.33
CA ALA A 32 -5.53 -2.65 -1.60
C ALA A 32 -4.26 -1.85 -1.85
N ILE A 33 -3.52 -1.55 -0.78
CA ILE A 33 -2.16 -1.00 -0.90
C ILE A 33 -1.12 -2.06 -1.30
N ILE A 34 -1.42 -3.35 -1.15
CA ILE A 34 -0.51 -4.48 -1.42
C ILE A 34 0.24 -4.40 -2.77
N PRO A 35 -0.38 -3.98 -3.90
CA PRO A 35 0.33 -3.91 -5.17
C PRO A 35 1.56 -2.99 -5.10
N TYR A 36 1.53 -1.95 -4.25
CA TYR A 36 2.62 -0.98 -4.16
C TYR A 36 3.85 -1.54 -3.43
N PRO A 37 3.76 -2.19 -2.24
CA PRO A 37 4.86 -2.96 -1.66
C PRO A 37 5.38 -4.07 -2.55
N ILE A 38 4.51 -4.77 -3.32
CA ILE A 38 4.97 -5.77 -4.30
C ILE A 38 5.80 -5.11 -5.40
N ASN A 39 5.37 -3.97 -5.92
CA ASN A 39 6.13 -3.22 -6.91
C ASN A 39 7.45 -2.70 -6.33
N ALA A 40 7.44 -2.24 -5.08
CA ALA A 40 8.67 -1.89 -4.36
C ALA A 40 9.61 -3.10 -4.29
N ALA A 41 9.11 -4.28 -3.89
CA ALA A 41 9.89 -5.52 -3.81
C ALA A 41 10.54 -5.90 -5.14
N ARG A 42 9.79 -5.80 -6.24
CA ARG A 42 10.27 -6.09 -7.59
C ARG A 42 11.44 -5.20 -8.01
N SER A 43 11.51 -3.96 -7.51
CA SER A 43 12.62 -3.06 -7.78
C SER A 43 13.79 -3.22 -6.79
N LEU A 44 13.48 -3.51 -5.53
CA LEU A 44 14.45 -3.51 -4.44
C LEU A 44 15.25 -4.81 -4.42
N ILE A 45 14.57 -5.97 -4.51
CA ILE A 45 15.23 -7.29 -4.43
C ILE A 45 16.34 -7.43 -5.48
N PRO A 46 16.13 -7.07 -6.77
CA PRO A 46 17.20 -7.13 -7.77
C PRO A 46 18.33 -6.11 -7.58
N THR A 47 18.19 -5.14 -6.69
CA THR A 47 19.29 -4.22 -6.34
C THR A 47 20.19 -4.82 -5.26
N PHE A 48 19.61 -5.62 -4.36
CA PHE A 48 20.30 -6.23 -3.22
C PHE A 48 20.66 -7.71 -3.43
N TRP A 49 20.24 -8.38 -4.50
CA TRP A 49 20.42 -9.84 -4.66
C TRP A 49 21.87 -10.34 -4.69
N ARG A 50 22.85 -9.49 -5.03
CA ARG A 50 24.28 -9.81 -4.99
C ARG A 50 24.99 -9.28 -3.74
N GLN A 51 24.26 -8.56 -2.89
CA GLN A 51 24.79 -7.98 -1.66
C GLN A 51 24.65 -8.98 -0.52
N THR A 52 25.54 -8.90 0.45
CA THR A 52 25.51 -9.75 1.65
C THR A 52 24.41 -9.33 2.62
N SER A 53 24.00 -8.07 2.55
CA SER A 53 22.95 -7.46 3.38
C SER A 53 21.62 -7.43 2.65
N ALA A 54 20.56 -7.84 3.35
CA ALA A 54 19.19 -7.60 2.89
C ALA A 54 18.86 -6.10 2.94
N PRO A 55 17.87 -5.63 2.15
CA PRO A 55 17.42 -4.24 2.23
C PRO A 55 16.85 -3.93 3.62
N ALA A 56 17.24 -2.79 4.17
CA ALA A 56 16.74 -2.32 5.45
C ALA A 56 15.28 -1.85 5.33
N THR A 57 14.57 -1.81 6.46
CA THR A 57 13.18 -1.31 6.48
C THR A 57 13.06 0.12 5.90
N THR A 58 14.08 0.95 6.07
CA THR A 58 14.15 2.29 5.47
C THR A 58 14.18 2.25 3.95
N ASP A 59 14.85 1.28 3.33
CA ASP A 59 14.90 1.12 1.88
C ASP A 59 13.53 0.75 1.31
N TRP A 60 12.82 -0.13 2.02
CA TRP A 60 11.44 -0.51 1.71
C TRP A 60 10.49 0.68 1.80
N ILE A 61 10.54 1.43 2.90
CA ILE A 61 9.70 2.62 3.11
C ILE A 61 9.99 3.66 2.03
N THR A 62 11.27 3.94 1.78
CA THR A 62 11.70 4.92 0.76
C THR A 62 11.17 4.54 -0.61
N ARG A 63 11.27 3.26 -0.99
CA ARG A 63 10.79 2.80 -2.28
C ARG A 63 9.27 2.90 -2.43
N VAL A 64 8.52 2.59 -1.37
CA VAL A 64 7.05 2.75 -1.39
C VAL A 64 6.66 4.23 -1.45
N GLU A 65 7.39 5.11 -0.76
CA GLU A 65 7.20 6.56 -0.82
C GLU A 65 7.48 7.14 -2.21
N GLU A 66 8.52 6.67 -2.90
CA GLU A 66 8.78 7.04 -4.30
C GLU A 66 7.57 6.70 -5.19
N ILE A 67 7.01 5.50 -5.04
CA ILE A 67 5.83 5.06 -5.78
C ILE A 67 4.62 5.95 -5.45
N ARG A 68 4.40 6.25 -4.16
CA ARG A 68 3.32 7.14 -3.70
C ARG A 68 3.43 8.53 -4.34
N ASN A 69 4.61 9.14 -4.32
CA ASN A 69 4.84 10.49 -4.85
C ASN A 69 4.61 10.56 -6.37
N ILE A 70 5.01 9.52 -7.11
CA ILE A 70 4.73 9.41 -8.55
C ILE A 70 3.22 9.32 -8.79
N GLU A 71 2.52 8.47 -8.04
CA GLU A 71 1.09 8.28 -8.19
C GLU A 71 0.29 9.54 -7.78
N GLU A 72 0.73 10.25 -6.75
CA GLU A 72 0.17 11.55 -6.36
C GLU A 72 0.21 12.53 -7.53
N THR A 73 1.37 12.63 -8.19
CA THR A 73 1.55 13.51 -9.35
C THR A 73 0.62 13.11 -10.50
N ILE A 74 0.51 11.80 -10.80
CA ILE A 74 -0.34 11.27 -11.88
C ILE A 74 -1.83 11.50 -11.58
N LEU A 75 -2.28 11.22 -10.36
CA LEU A 75 -3.68 11.35 -9.95
C LEU A 75 -4.08 12.82 -9.77
N ALA A 76 -3.17 13.68 -9.33
CA ALA A 76 -3.38 15.13 -9.30
C ALA A 76 -3.61 15.67 -10.72
N ALA A 77 -2.77 15.28 -11.69
CA ALA A 77 -2.94 15.65 -13.09
C ALA A 77 -4.30 15.20 -13.67
N ARG A 78 -4.82 14.06 -13.21
CA ARG A 78 -6.12 13.50 -13.61
C ARG A 78 -7.31 14.00 -12.79
N ARG A 79 -7.11 14.88 -11.81
CA ARG A 79 -8.13 15.36 -10.84
C ARG A 79 -8.81 14.23 -10.04
N TRP A 80 -8.07 13.17 -9.74
CA TRP A 80 -8.55 11.99 -8.98
C TRP A 80 -7.98 11.93 -7.56
N SER A 81 -7.90 13.09 -6.89
CA SER A 81 -7.35 13.22 -5.53
C SER A 81 -8.09 12.36 -4.48
N GLN A 82 -9.39 12.13 -4.66
CA GLN A 82 -10.17 11.26 -3.77
C GLN A 82 -9.72 9.79 -3.85
N THR A 83 -9.32 9.32 -5.04
CA THR A 83 -8.81 7.96 -5.22
C THR A 83 -7.45 7.81 -4.55
N TYR A 84 -6.59 8.81 -4.68
CA TYR A 84 -5.30 8.86 -4.01
C TYR A 84 -5.47 8.75 -2.47
N GLN A 85 -6.34 9.57 -1.89
CA GLN A 85 -6.59 9.54 -0.45
C GLN A 85 -7.10 8.17 0.01
N LYS A 86 -8.04 7.56 -0.71
CA LYS A 86 -8.57 6.23 -0.36
C LYS A 86 -7.49 5.14 -0.31
N ILE A 87 -6.49 5.23 -1.19
CA ILE A 87 -5.42 4.23 -1.29
C ILE A 87 -4.35 4.46 -0.21
N TRP A 88 -3.93 5.72 -0.05
CA TRP A 88 -2.73 6.06 0.71
C TRP A 88 -2.99 6.54 2.15
N TYR A 89 -4.24 6.80 2.53
CA TYR A 89 -4.59 7.33 3.85
C TYR A 89 -3.97 6.50 5.00
N HIS A 90 -4.18 5.19 5.00
CA HIS A 90 -3.67 4.31 6.07
C HIS A 90 -2.14 4.22 6.09
N TRP A 91 -1.49 4.31 4.94
CA TRP A 91 -0.03 4.33 4.85
C TRP A 91 0.58 5.60 5.42
N ILE A 92 0.01 6.76 5.05
CA ILE A 92 0.44 8.06 5.57
C ILE A 92 0.22 8.10 7.09
N HIS A 93 -0.93 7.62 7.57
CA HIS A 93 -1.21 7.55 8.99
C HIS A 93 -0.23 6.63 9.73
N TRP A 94 0.09 5.46 9.18
CA TRP A 94 1.07 4.55 9.76
C TRP A 94 2.48 5.17 9.81
N LEU A 95 2.90 5.88 8.76
CA LEU A 95 4.17 6.60 8.75
C LEU A 95 4.24 7.68 9.83
N ALA A 96 3.14 8.39 10.09
CA ALA A 96 3.08 9.42 11.12
C ALA A 96 3.16 8.86 12.56
N THR A 97 2.84 7.57 12.75
CA THR A 97 2.87 6.89 14.06
C THR A 97 4.19 6.19 14.37
N LYS A 98 5.16 6.21 13.44
CA LYS A 98 6.48 5.59 13.58
C LYS A 98 7.53 6.59 14.05
#